data_AF-A0A958M685-F1
#
_entry.id   AF-A0A958M685-F1
#
_cell.length_a   1.000
_cell.length_b   1.000
_cell.length_c   1.000
_cell.angle_alpha   90.00
_cell.angle_beta   90.00
_cell.angle_gamma   90.00
#
_symmetry.space_group_name_H-M   'P 1'
#
loop_
_entity.id
_entity.type
_entity.pdbx_description
1 polymer ?
#
loop_
_entity_poly.entity_id
_entity_poly.type
_entity_poly.pdbx_seq_one_letter_code
_entity_poly.pdbx_strand_id
1 'polypeptide(L)'
;GNFYFHTFPEAFTNYFILQKGNQQYTASVLSYLDSSKPILWDAYYKTGKKTISSPMHYLLSTKSLRWAYYITLIGVLLFVIFEGKRKQRNIPIITPLKNQTLAFTRTIANMYYEKSEHKSIAEQKITYLLEFIRTKFHVPTVKIDTDFYKQVAARSSNSIEKVESLFNYIDFVHRSNQITEEQLTKLENLINEFKNPL
;
A
#
# COMPACT_ATOMS: atom_id res chain seq x y z
N GLY A 1 32.84 65.77 -59.38
CA GLY A 1 32.12 64.80 -58.54
C GLY A 1 33.10 63.74 -58.10
N ASN A 2 32.97 63.23 -56.88
CA ASN A 2 33.86 62.21 -56.34
C ASN A 2 33.14 60.86 -56.29
N PHE A 3 33.81 59.79 -56.68
CA PHE A 3 33.32 58.43 -56.52
C PHE A 3 34.08 57.76 -55.38
N TYR A 4 33.34 57.26 -54.40
CA TYR A 4 33.90 56.53 -53.27
C TYR A 4 33.52 55.05 -53.40
N PHE A 5 34.51 54.17 -53.30
CA PHE A 5 34.32 52.72 -53.32
C PHE A 5 34.76 52.15 -51.99
N HIS A 6 33.92 51.31 -51.37
CA HIS A 6 34.25 50.62 -50.14
C HIS A 6 34.28 49.11 -50.39
N THR A 7 35.43 48.48 -50.16
CA THR A 7 35.67 47.07 -50.48
C THR A 7 35.20 46.09 -49.39
N PHE A 8 34.80 46.60 -48.23
CA PHE A 8 34.34 45.78 -47.10
C PHE A 8 32.86 46.07 -46.77
N PRO A 9 31.90 45.49 -47.53
CA PRO A 9 30.47 45.77 -47.34
C PRO A 9 29.92 45.30 -45.99
N GLU A 10 30.54 44.30 -45.35
CA GLU A 10 30.12 43.79 -44.05
C GLU A 10 30.16 44.86 -42.95
N ALA A 11 31.01 45.89 -43.10
CA ALA A 11 31.09 47.03 -42.20
C ALA A 11 29.76 47.77 -42.00
N PHE A 12 28.85 47.68 -42.98
CA PHE A 12 27.55 48.33 -42.96
C PHE A 12 26.41 47.40 -42.53
N THR A 13 26.72 46.16 -42.13
CA THR A 13 25.71 45.21 -41.66
C THR A 13 25.41 45.39 -40.17
N ASN A 14 24.19 45.06 -39.76
CA ASN A 14 23.79 45.09 -38.35
C ASN A 14 24.73 44.25 -37.47
N TYR A 15 25.17 43.09 -37.96
CA TYR A 15 26.05 42.21 -37.22
C TYR A 15 27.39 42.88 -36.89
N PHE A 16 28.01 43.56 -37.86
CA PHE A 16 29.30 44.23 -37.66
C PHE A 16 29.18 45.44 -36.74
N ILE A 17 28.15 46.28 -36.94
CA ILE A 17 27.93 47.51 -36.15
C ILE A 17 27.67 47.20 -34.67
N LEU A 18 26.97 46.10 -34.39
CA LEU A 18 26.62 45.69 -33.01
C LEU A 18 27.80 45.13 -32.21
N GLN A 19 28.92 44.81 -32.84
CA GLN A 19 30.14 44.40 -32.13
C GLN A 19 30.82 45.63 -31.50
N LYS A 20 31.27 45.48 -30.25
CA LYS A 20 31.85 46.59 -29.47
C LYS A 20 33.02 47.25 -30.22
N GLY A 21 32.93 48.56 -30.43
CA GLY A 21 33.96 49.38 -31.07
C GLY A 21 33.78 49.58 -32.58
N ASN A 22 33.03 48.72 -33.27
CA ASN A 22 32.89 48.76 -34.73
C ASN A 22 31.99 49.88 -35.24
N GLN A 23 31.06 50.38 -34.42
CA GLN A 23 30.20 51.52 -34.78
C GLN A 23 31.00 52.76 -35.21
N GLN A 24 32.15 53.01 -34.57
CA GLN A 24 32.99 54.17 -34.88
C GLN A 24 33.57 54.06 -36.30
N TYR A 25 33.94 52.86 -36.74
CA TYR A 25 34.44 52.61 -38.09
C TYR A 25 33.38 52.96 -39.13
N THR A 26 32.16 52.41 -38.98
CA THR A 26 31.06 52.65 -39.93
C THR A 26 30.67 54.13 -39.98
N ALA A 27 30.62 54.81 -38.83
CA ALA A 27 30.33 56.24 -38.75
C ALA A 27 31.40 57.09 -39.46
N SER A 28 32.67 56.75 -39.29
CA SER A 28 33.80 57.47 -39.93
C SER A 28 33.83 57.27 -41.45
N VAL A 29 33.38 56.12 -41.95
CA VAL A 29 33.27 55.89 -43.40
C VAL A 29 32.09 56.67 -43.99
N LEU A 30 30.97 56.78 -43.27
CA LEU A 30 29.79 57.53 -43.72
C LEU A 30 29.92 59.04 -43.55
N SER A 31 30.82 59.53 -42.69
CA SER A 31 31.02 60.98 -42.48
C SER A 31 31.57 61.72 -43.70
N TYR A 32 32.09 61.01 -44.71
CA TYR A 32 32.47 61.59 -46.00
C TYR A 32 31.24 61.99 -46.85
N LEU A 33 30.04 61.54 -46.49
CA LEU A 33 28.80 61.93 -47.14
C LEU A 33 28.29 63.24 -46.54
N ASP A 34 27.91 64.16 -47.41
CA ASP A 34 27.34 65.45 -47.02
C ASP A 34 25.91 65.27 -46.53
N SER A 35 25.70 65.39 -45.21
CA SER A 35 24.39 65.23 -44.57
C SER A 35 23.39 66.33 -44.93
N SER A 36 23.83 67.44 -45.53
CA SER A 36 22.95 68.55 -45.93
C SER A 36 22.23 68.30 -47.26
N LYS A 37 22.64 67.28 -48.03
CA LYS A 37 22.09 66.96 -49.35
C LYS A 37 21.16 65.75 -49.29
N PRO A 38 20.13 65.68 -50.16
CA PRO A 38 19.28 64.51 -50.24
C PRO A 38 20.10 63.30 -50.70
N ILE A 39 20.05 62.23 -49.92
CA ILE A 39 20.70 60.95 -50.25
C ILE A 39 19.75 60.19 -51.16
N LEU A 40 20.16 59.98 -52.41
CA LEU A 40 19.46 59.12 -53.36
C LEU A 40 19.95 57.68 -53.16
N TRP A 41 19.04 56.79 -52.74
CA TRP A 41 19.35 55.39 -52.49
C TRP A 41 18.71 54.50 -53.54
N ASP A 42 19.53 53.82 -54.35
CA ASP A 42 19.06 52.83 -55.31
C ASP A 42 19.14 51.41 -54.73
N ALA A 43 17.96 50.84 -54.49
CA ALA A 43 17.77 49.45 -54.05
C ALA A 43 17.12 48.56 -55.11
N TYR A 44 16.87 49.06 -56.34
CA TYR A 44 15.98 48.43 -57.31
C TYR A 44 16.40 47.01 -57.72
N TYR A 45 17.71 46.75 -57.80
CA TYR A 45 18.27 45.42 -58.11
C TYR A 45 18.78 44.64 -56.89
N LYS A 46 18.63 45.17 -55.65
CA LYS A 46 19.18 44.58 -54.41
C LYS A 46 18.13 43.90 -53.53
N THR A 47 17.03 43.43 -54.11
CA THR A 47 16.10 42.56 -53.38
C THR A 47 16.71 41.17 -53.22
N GLY A 48 17.32 40.91 -52.07
CA GLY A 48 17.44 39.54 -51.56
C GLY A 48 16.05 38.88 -51.45
N LYS A 49 15.99 37.60 -51.05
CA LYS A 49 14.73 36.83 -50.95
C LYS A 49 13.61 37.69 -50.37
N LYS A 50 12.62 38.05 -51.19
CA LYS A 50 11.46 38.90 -50.85
C LYS A 50 10.64 38.34 -49.69
N THR A 51 10.80 37.05 -49.41
CA THR A 51 10.10 36.31 -48.36
C THR A 51 11.12 35.61 -47.47
N ILE A 52 10.97 35.81 -46.16
CA ILE A 52 11.65 35.01 -45.15
C ILE A 52 11.09 33.59 -45.28
N SER A 53 11.78 32.72 -46.01
CA SER A 53 11.46 31.30 -46.12
C SER A 53 11.90 30.59 -44.84
N SER A 54 11.23 30.91 -43.73
CA SER A 54 11.31 30.04 -42.57
C SER A 54 10.45 28.80 -42.84
N PRO A 55 10.84 27.62 -42.35
CA PRO A 55 10.01 26.42 -42.44
C PRO A 55 8.59 26.66 -41.90
N MET A 56 8.44 27.53 -40.89
CA MET A 56 7.15 27.94 -40.34
C MET A 56 6.30 28.74 -41.32
N HIS A 57 6.91 29.61 -42.13
CA HIS A 57 6.21 30.36 -43.17
C HIS A 57 5.59 29.42 -44.21
N TYR A 58 6.31 28.37 -44.59
CA TYR A 58 5.80 27.31 -45.46
C TYR A 58 4.69 26.50 -44.79
N LEU A 59 4.81 26.22 -43.50
CA LEU A 59 3.80 25.48 -42.75
C LEU A 59 2.46 26.24 -42.67
N LEU A 60 2.54 27.57 -42.52
CA LEU A 60 1.39 28.46 -42.39
C LEU A 60 0.86 28.99 -43.74
N SER A 61 1.59 28.82 -44.85
CA SER A 61 1.19 29.35 -46.17
C SER A 61 -0.03 28.62 -46.72
N THR A 62 -0.12 27.30 -46.50
CA THR A 62 -1.23 26.47 -47.00
C THR A 62 -2.38 26.45 -45.99
N LYS A 63 -3.62 26.70 -46.44
CA LYS A 63 -4.82 26.73 -45.58
C LYS A 63 -4.98 25.43 -44.78
N SER A 64 -4.86 24.28 -45.41
CA SER A 64 -5.01 22.97 -44.75
C SER A 64 -3.97 22.74 -43.66
N LEU A 65 -2.71 23.07 -43.95
CA LEU A 65 -1.59 22.85 -43.04
C LEU A 65 -1.62 23.82 -41.84
N ARG A 66 -2.07 25.06 -42.07
CA ARG A 66 -2.35 26.05 -41.02
C ARG A 66 -3.40 25.55 -40.04
N TRP A 67 -4.52 25.02 -40.54
CA TRP A 67 -5.58 24.48 -39.67
C TRP A 67 -5.13 23.23 -38.93
N ALA A 68 -4.39 22.32 -39.59
CA ALA A 68 -3.81 21.16 -38.93
C ALA A 68 -2.91 21.58 -37.75
N TYR A 69 -2.03 22.57 -37.96
CA TYR A 69 -1.16 23.10 -36.90
C TYR A 69 -1.95 23.67 -35.71
N TYR A 70 -2.96 24.50 -35.96
CA TYR A 70 -3.77 25.07 -34.88
C TYR A 70 -4.62 24.02 -34.14
N ILE A 71 -5.18 23.03 -34.86
CA ILE A 71 -5.92 21.93 -34.24
C ILE A 71 -5.00 21.11 -33.34
N THR A 72 -3.79 20.78 -33.78
CA THR A 72 -2.81 20.07 -32.95
C THR A 72 -2.46 20.86 -31.70
N LEU A 73 -2.21 22.17 -31.83
CA LEU A 73 -1.86 23.02 -30.69
C LEU A 73 -3.01 23.10 -29.66
N ILE A 74 -4.24 23.29 -30.14
CA ILE A 74 -5.44 23.27 -29.30
C ILE A 74 -5.63 21.88 -28.66
N GLY A 75 -5.42 20.80 -29.41
CA GLY A 75 -5.52 19.43 -28.89
C GLY A 75 -4.53 19.14 -27.77
N VAL A 76 -3.27 19.59 -27.92
CA VAL A 76 -2.26 19.49 -26.87
C VAL A 76 -2.65 20.31 -25.64
N LEU A 77 -3.14 21.53 -25.84
CA LEU A 77 -3.60 22.39 -24.74
C LEU A 77 -4.75 21.72 -23.96
N LEU A 78 -5.75 21.19 -24.66
CA LEU A 78 -6.85 20.46 -24.04
C LEU A 78 -6.34 19.21 -23.32
N PHE A 79 -5.46 18.44 -23.95
CA PHE A 79 -4.85 17.26 -23.34
C PHE A 79 -4.17 17.61 -22.01
N VAL A 80 -3.37 18.67 -21.96
CA VAL A 80 -2.71 19.14 -20.74
C VAL A 80 -3.72 19.59 -19.68
N ILE A 81 -4.80 20.27 -20.06
CA ILE A 81 -5.84 20.70 -19.11
C ILE A 81 -6.58 19.51 -18.50
N PHE A 82 -6.91 18.50 -19.30
CA PHE A 82 -7.67 17.32 -18.86
C PHE A 82 -6.80 16.30 -18.10
N GLU A 83 -5.62 15.96 -18.62
CA GLU A 83 -4.70 15.02 -17.97
C GLU A 83 -3.87 15.67 -16.86
N GLY A 84 -3.76 17.01 -16.83
CA GLY A 84 -3.10 17.74 -15.74
C GLY A 84 -3.91 17.73 -14.44
N LYS A 85 -5.23 17.46 -14.49
CA LYS A 85 -6.02 17.24 -13.28
C LYS A 85 -5.60 15.93 -12.62
N ARG A 86 -5.17 16.01 -11.36
CA ARG A 86 -4.77 14.83 -10.56
C ARG A 86 -5.88 13.78 -10.56
N LYS A 87 -5.59 12.59 -11.11
CA LYS A 87 -6.42 11.40 -10.93
C LYS A 87 -6.17 10.82 -9.54
N GLN A 88 -7.24 10.53 -8.79
CA GLN A 88 -7.11 9.91 -7.46
C GLN A 88 -6.59 8.47 -7.63
N ARG A 89 -5.58 8.08 -6.83
CA ARG A 89 -5.06 6.71 -6.82
C ARG A 89 -6.14 5.75 -6.32
N ASN A 90 -6.19 4.53 -6.89
CA ASN A 90 -7.07 3.47 -6.41
C ASN A 90 -6.85 3.26 -4.90
N ILE A 91 -7.93 3.33 -4.11
CA ILE A 91 -7.87 3.12 -2.66
C ILE A 91 -7.77 1.61 -2.43
N PRO A 92 -6.67 1.09 -1.84
CA PRO A 92 -6.58 -0.34 -1.57
C PRO A 92 -7.64 -0.75 -0.54
N ILE A 93 -8.33 -1.85 -0.79
CA ILE A 93 -9.26 -2.45 0.17
C ILE A 93 -8.41 -3.10 1.27
N ILE A 94 -8.43 -2.51 2.47
CA ILE A 94 -7.76 -3.07 3.64
C ILE A 94 -8.63 -4.21 4.16
N THR A 95 -8.13 -5.45 4.10
CA THR A 95 -8.84 -6.59 4.67
C THR A 95 -8.78 -6.52 6.20
N PRO A 96 -9.90 -6.75 6.90
CA PRO A 96 -9.91 -6.74 8.36
C PRO A 96 -9.06 -7.90 8.91
N LEU A 97 -8.48 -7.70 10.10
CA LEU A 97 -7.68 -8.71 10.78
C LEU A 97 -8.57 -9.92 11.10
N LYS A 98 -8.20 -11.10 10.60
CA LYS A 98 -8.88 -12.35 10.96
C LYS A 98 -8.54 -12.72 12.40
N ASN A 99 -9.50 -13.25 13.15
CA ASN A 99 -9.27 -13.75 14.50
C ASN A 99 -8.45 -15.06 14.44
N GLN A 100 -7.13 -14.91 14.52
CA GLN A 100 -6.19 -16.03 14.44
C GLN A 100 -6.30 -16.97 15.65
N THR A 101 -6.65 -16.45 16.83
CA THR A 101 -6.88 -17.26 18.04
C THR A 101 -8.01 -18.26 17.81
N LEU A 102 -9.14 -17.80 17.27
CA LEU A 102 -10.27 -18.68 16.97
C LEU A 102 -9.92 -19.74 15.91
N ALA A 103 -9.15 -19.35 14.89
CA ALA A 103 -8.70 -20.28 13.85
C ALA A 103 -7.79 -21.36 14.44
N PHE A 104 -6.83 -20.98 15.28
CA PHE A 104 -5.90 -21.90 15.95
C PHE A 104 -6.63 -22.87 16.89
N THR A 105 -7.54 -22.37 17.72
CA THR A 105 -8.35 -23.21 18.61
C THR A 105 -9.17 -24.24 17.83
N ARG A 106 -9.75 -23.85 16.69
CA ARG A 106 -10.48 -24.79 15.81
C ARG A 106 -9.56 -25.84 15.21
N THR A 107 -8.36 -25.47 14.78
CA THR A 107 -7.39 -26.43 14.23
C THR A 107 -6.98 -27.47 15.28
N ILE A 108 -6.70 -27.05 16.51
CA ILE A 108 -6.41 -27.98 17.60
C ILE A 108 -7.62 -28.88 17.86
N ALA A 109 -8.82 -28.31 17.98
CA ALA A 109 -10.04 -29.09 18.22
C ALA A 109 -10.26 -30.16 17.13
N ASN A 110 -10.09 -29.80 15.85
CA ASN A 110 -10.20 -30.73 14.73
C ASN A 110 -9.15 -31.83 14.77
N MET A 111 -7.89 -31.51 15.11
CA MET A 111 -6.83 -32.50 15.25
C MET A 111 -7.18 -33.55 16.33
N TYR A 112 -7.72 -33.11 17.47
CA TYR A 112 -8.17 -34.02 18.53
C TYR A 112 -9.41 -34.83 18.13
N TYR A 113 -10.31 -34.24 17.36
CA TYR A 113 -11.50 -34.92 16.84
C TYR A 113 -11.12 -36.01 15.83
N GLU A 114 -10.29 -35.69 14.83
CA GLU A 114 -9.86 -36.63 13.78
C GLU A 114 -9.06 -37.80 14.32
N LYS A 115 -8.23 -37.59 15.36
CA LYS A 115 -7.45 -38.65 15.97
C LYS A 115 -8.28 -39.59 16.87
N SER A 116 -9.50 -39.21 17.24
CA SER A 116 -10.37 -39.95 18.17
C SER A 116 -9.66 -40.39 19.46
N GLU A 117 -8.68 -39.61 19.93
CA GLU A 117 -7.88 -39.90 21.12
C GLU A 117 -8.65 -39.52 22.40
N HIS A 118 -9.83 -40.12 22.60
CA HIS A 118 -10.72 -39.80 23.72
C HIS A 118 -10.05 -40.00 25.09
N LYS A 119 -9.18 -41.01 25.22
CA LYS A 119 -8.45 -41.29 26.47
C LYS A 119 -7.51 -40.14 26.83
N SER A 120 -6.71 -39.65 25.87
CA SER A 120 -5.79 -38.53 26.08
C SER A 120 -6.54 -37.27 26.57
N ILE A 121 -7.73 -37.01 26.01
CA ILE A 121 -8.59 -35.89 26.41
C ILE A 121 -9.12 -36.09 27.83
N ALA A 122 -9.59 -37.30 28.17
CA ALA A 122 -10.10 -37.60 29.51
C ALA A 122 -9.02 -37.43 30.59
N GLU A 123 -7.81 -37.94 30.35
CA GLU A 123 -6.66 -37.79 31.26
C GLU A 123 -6.32 -36.32 31.52
N GLN A 124 -6.34 -35.49 30.47
CA GLN A 124 -6.10 -34.06 30.60
C GLN A 124 -7.21 -33.36 31.40
N LYS A 125 -8.48 -33.76 31.20
CA LYS A 125 -9.62 -33.26 31.97
C LYS A 125 -9.56 -33.67 33.44
N ILE A 126 -9.16 -34.90 33.74
CA ILE A 126 -8.95 -35.40 35.11
C ILE A 126 -7.84 -34.59 35.79
N THR A 127 -6.73 -34.39 35.10
CA THR A 127 -5.61 -33.57 35.60
C THR A 127 -6.08 -32.15 35.95
N TYR A 128 -6.87 -31.54 35.06
CA TYR A 128 -7.44 -30.22 35.29
C TYR A 128 -8.45 -30.18 36.44
N LEU A 129 -9.25 -31.23 36.64
CA LEU A 129 -10.12 -31.37 37.80
C LEU A 129 -9.30 -31.44 39.10
N LEU A 130 -8.25 -32.24 39.15
CA LEU A 130 -7.38 -32.35 40.33
C LEU A 130 -6.69 -31.02 40.64
N GLU A 131 -6.26 -30.29 39.61
CA GLU A 131 -5.72 -28.93 39.75
C GLU A 131 -6.77 -27.97 40.33
N PHE A 132 -8.00 -28.03 39.83
CA PHE A 132 -9.11 -27.22 40.34
C PHE A 132 -9.39 -27.52 41.82
N ILE A 133 -9.36 -28.80 42.22
CA ILE A 133 -9.53 -29.18 43.63
C ILE A 133 -8.39 -28.64 44.50
N ARG A 134 -7.14 -28.74 44.04
CA ARG A 134 -5.97 -28.20 44.75
C ARG A 134 -6.01 -26.69 44.89
N THR A 135 -6.36 -25.98 43.83
CA THR A 135 -6.36 -24.50 43.79
C THR A 135 -7.58 -23.87 44.47
N LYS A 136 -8.79 -24.40 44.22
CA LYS A 136 -10.02 -23.83 44.79
C LYS A 136 -10.29 -24.37 46.18
N PHE A 137 -10.22 -25.69 46.36
CA PHE A 137 -10.55 -26.33 47.62
C PHE A 137 -9.35 -26.56 48.53
N HIS A 138 -8.12 -26.27 48.12
CA HIS A 138 -6.92 -26.40 48.97
C HIS A 138 -6.77 -27.79 49.61
N VAL A 139 -7.22 -28.84 48.91
CA VAL A 139 -7.12 -30.24 49.35
C VAL A 139 -5.97 -30.92 48.60
N PRO A 140 -5.01 -31.56 49.29
CA PRO A 140 -3.94 -32.30 48.62
C PRO A 140 -4.49 -33.53 47.90
N THR A 141 -4.19 -33.68 46.61
CA THR A 141 -4.62 -34.83 45.78
C THR A 141 -3.53 -35.91 45.66
N VAL A 142 -2.63 -36.00 46.64
CA VAL A 142 -1.49 -36.96 46.61
C VAL A 142 -1.93 -38.36 47.04
N LYS A 143 -2.90 -38.44 47.96
CA LYS A 143 -3.54 -39.67 48.40
C LYS A 143 -5.05 -39.50 48.36
N ILE A 144 -5.72 -40.34 47.57
CA ILE A 144 -7.18 -40.34 47.43
C ILE A 144 -7.72 -41.33 48.47
N ASP A 145 -7.83 -40.87 49.71
CA ASP A 145 -8.30 -41.66 50.85
C ASP A 145 -9.75 -41.27 51.24
N THR A 146 -10.37 -42.00 52.17
CA THR A 146 -11.72 -41.69 52.68
C THR A 146 -11.83 -40.28 53.28
N ASP A 147 -10.74 -39.76 53.85
CA ASP A 147 -10.67 -38.39 54.36
C ASP A 147 -10.63 -37.35 53.24
N PHE A 148 -10.06 -37.68 52.08
CA PHE A 148 -10.08 -36.83 50.90
C PHE A 148 -11.51 -36.63 50.40
N TYR A 149 -12.30 -37.71 50.30
CA TYR A 149 -13.70 -37.62 49.88
C TYR A 149 -14.55 -36.74 50.81
N LYS A 150 -14.36 -36.87 52.13
CA LYS A 150 -15.05 -36.01 53.11
C LYS A 150 -14.67 -34.54 52.97
N GLN A 151 -13.38 -34.24 52.80
CA GLN A 151 -12.89 -32.87 52.65
C GLN A 151 -13.38 -32.23 51.36
N VAL A 152 -13.37 -32.98 50.25
CA VAL A 152 -13.86 -32.49 48.95
C VAL A 152 -15.38 -32.27 49.01
N ALA A 153 -16.15 -33.25 49.50
CA ALA A 153 -17.60 -33.13 49.62
C ALA A 153 -18.03 -31.93 50.48
N ALA A 154 -17.37 -31.73 51.63
CA ALA A 154 -17.65 -30.62 52.53
C ALA A 154 -17.35 -29.25 51.90
N ARG A 155 -16.32 -29.15 51.05
CA ARG A 155 -15.91 -27.88 50.40
C ARG A 155 -16.59 -27.63 49.06
N SER A 156 -17.06 -28.68 48.37
CA SER A 156 -17.76 -28.59 47.09
C SER A 156 -19.27 -28.52 47.23
N SER A 157 -19.83 -28.62 48.44
CA SER A 157 -21.27 -28.72 48.70
C SER A 157 -21.97 -29.87 47.98
N ASN A 158 -21.22 -30.93 47.62
CA ASN A 158 -21.75 -32.13 46.97
C ASN A 158 -21.90 -33.24 48.01
N SER A 159 -22.82 -34.17 47.79
CA SER A 159 -22.92 -35.37 48.64
C SER A 159 -21.67 -36.24 48.47
N ILE A 160 -21.27 -36.93 49.55
CA ILE A 160 -20.12 -37.84 49.54
C ILE A 160 -20.29 -38.91 48.45
N GLU A 161 -21.50 -39.43 48.27
CA GLU A 161 -21.89 -40.40 47.23
C GLU A 161 -21.57 -39.90 45.81
N LYS A 162 -21.81 -38.61 45.53
CA LYS A 162 -21.52 -38.01 44.22
C LYS A 162 -20.01 -37.88 43.98
N VAL A 163 -19.26 -37.52 45.02
CA VAL A 163 -17.79 -37.43 44.93
C VAL A 163 -17.20 -38.82 44.73
N GLU A 164 -17.62 -39.82 45.51
CA GLU A 164 -17.15 -41.20 45.37
C GLU A 164 -17.49 -41.78 43.98
N SER A 165 -18.70 -41.55 43.47
CA SER A 165 -19.07 -42.03 42.13
C SER A 165 -18.24 -41.40 41.01
N LEU A 166 -17.91 -40.10 41.11
CA LEU A 166 -17.00 -39.42 40.19
C LEU A 166 -15.60 -40.05 40.21
N PHE A 167 -15.00 -40.22 41.40
CA PHE A 167 -13.64 -40.76 41.51
C PHE A 167 -13.56 -42.25 41.15
N ASN A 168 -14.59 -43.04 41.46
CA ASN A 168 -14.69 -44.42 40.97
C ASN A 168 -14.74 -44.48 39.44
N TYR A 169 -15.40 -43.51 38.80
CA TYR A 169 -15.42 -43.41 37.33
C TYR A 169 -14.06 -42.97 36.76
N ILE A 170 -13.36 -42.07 37.45
CA ILE A 170 -11.98 -41.68 37.11
C ILE A 170 -11.05 -42.90 37.17
N ASP A 171 -11.14 -43.73 38.20
CA ASP A 171 -10.36 -44.96 38.32
C ASP A 171 -10.67 -45.95 37.18
N PHE A 172 -11.93 -46.06 36.78
CA PHE A 172 -12.34 -46.85 35.61
C PHE A 172 -11.70 -46.33 34.31
N VAL A 173 -11.66 -45.01 34.12
CA VAL A 173 -11.04 -44.37 32.95
C VAL A 173 -9.53 -44.59 32.92
N HIS A 174 -8.84 -44.48 34.06
CA HIS A 174 -7.39 -44.73 34.16
C HIS A 174 -7.02 -46.18 33.84
N ARG A 175 -7.83 -47.14 34.31
CA ARG A 175 -7.61 -48.58 34.06
C ARG A 175 -7.91 -48.99 32.61
N SER A 176 -8.81 -48.29 31.94
CA SER A 176 -9.21 -48.58 30.56
C SER A 176 -8.13 -48.14 29.57
N ASN A 177 -7.73 -49.01 28.63
CA ASN A 177 -6.72 -48.65 27.61
C ASN A 177 -7.25 -47.72 26.51
N GLN A 178 -8.54 -47.81 26.20
CA GLN A 178 -9.25 -46.93 25.29
C GLN A 178 -10.62 -46.62 25.90
N ILE A 179 -11.16 -45.44 25.61
CA ILE A 179 -12.50 -45.05 26.03
C ILE A 179 -13.30 -44.60 24.81
N THR A 180 -14.61 -44.80 24.85
CA THR A 180 -15.53 -44.34 23.81
C THR A 180 -15.91 -42.88 24.03
N GLU A 181 -16.45 -42.23 22.99
CA GLU A 181 -17.00 -40.88 23.07
C GLU A 181 -18.09 -40.75 24.14
N GLU A 182 -18.96 -41.76 24.28
CA GLU A 182 -19.99 -41.80 25.31
C GLU A 182 -19.39 -41.78 26.72
N GLN A 183 -18.30 -42.52 26.94
CA GLN A 183 -17.62 -42.56 28.23
C GLN A 183 -16.92 -41.22 28.54
N LEU A 184 -16.30 -40.59 27.54
CA LEU A 184 -15.73 -39.25 27.68
C LEU A 184 -16.82 -38.19 28.00
N THR A 185 -17.97 -38.29 27.34
CA THR A 185 -19.11 -37.39 27.56
C THR A 185 -19.69 -37.59 28.96
N LYS A 186 -19.78 -38.83 29.42
CA LYS A 186 -20.21 -39.15 30.79
C LYS A 186 -19.24 -38.57 31.83
N LEU A 187 -17.92 -38.69 31.61
CA LEU A 187 -16.92 -38.07 32.48
C LEU A 187 -17.10 -36.55 32.55
N GLU A 188 -17.29 -35.90 31.40
CA GLU A 188 -17.50 -34.46 31.33
C GLU A 188 -18.74 -34.01 32.09
N ASN A 189 -19.85 -34.72 31.96
CA ASN A 189 -21.09 -34.42 32.68
C ASN A 189 -20.89 -34.54 34.20
N LEU A 190 -20.24 -35.61 34.67
CA LEU A 190 -19.94 -35.79 36.09
C LEU A 190 -19.01 -34.68 36.63
N ILE A 191 -18.02 -34.25 35.85
CA ILE A 191 -17.12 -33.14 36.20
C ILE A 191 -17.89 -31.81 36.28
N ASN A 192 -18.81 -31.56 35.35
CA ASN A 192 -19.59 -30.33 35.29
C ASN A 192 -20.61 -30.26 36.43
N GLU A 193 -21.29 -31.36 36.73
CA GLU A 193 -22.16 -31.49 37.90
C GLU A 193 -21.38 -31.25 39.21
N PHE A 194 -20.15 -31.76 39.29
CA PHE A 194 -19.30 -31.53 40.45
C PHE A 194 -18.89 -30.04 40.61
N LYS A 195 -18.59 -29.34 39.51
CA LYS A 195 -18.15 -27.94 39.54
C LYS A 195 -19.28 -26.94 39.79
N ASN A 196 -20.48 -27.25 39.31
CA ASN A 196 -21.68 -26.44 39.43
C ASN A 196 -22.76 -27.23 40.20
N PRO A 197 -22.62 -27.36 41.53
CA PRO A 197 -23.70 -27.93 42.33
C PRO A 197 -24.95 -27.04 42.19
N LEU A 198 -26.10 -27.68 41.94
CA LEU A 198 -27.42 -27.04 41.97
C LEU A 198 -27.73 -26.46 43.35
#